data_AF-X1L867-F1
#
_entry.id   AF-X1L867-F1
#
_cell.length_a   1.000
_cell.length_b   1.000
_cell.length_c   1.000
_cell.angle_alpha   90.00
_cell.angle_beta   90.00
_cell.angle_gamma   90.00
#
_symmetry.space_group_name_H-M   'P 1'
#
loop_
_entity.id
_entity.type
_entity.pdbx_description
1 polymer ?
#
loop_
_entity_poly.entity_id
_entity_poly.type
_entity_poly.pdbx_seq_one_letter_code
_entity_poly.pdbx_strand_id
1 'polypeptide(L)'
;GGKDSQVVLDIVSRVLAPDDYMVIFTDTTMEIPFTYETVKKTKKTYQTAYPELKFYTARPPRDALEFWEQFGPPSRIHRWCCSVCKTAPFARLVRKIHNENGYGGQPKVSVFEGIRSEESNRRSRYSRKARGVKHF
;
A
#
# COMPACT_ATOMS: atom_id res chain seq x y z
N GLY A 1 2.74 -3.13 7.67
CA GLY A 1 2.27 -4.51 7.86
C GLY A 1 3.46 -5.44 8.00
N GLY A 2 4.23 -5.66 6.93
CA GLY A 2 5.44 -6.49 6.97
C GLY A 2 6.66 -5.77 7.57
N LYS A 3 7.70 -6.53 7.92
CA LYS A 3 8.92 -6.04 8.57
C LYS A 3 9.60 -4.88 7.82
N ASP A 4 9.76 -4.99 6.50
CA ASP A 4 10.49 -3.99 5.71
C ASP A 4 9.69 -2.68 5.64
N SER A 5 8.36 -2.78 5.51
CA SER A 5 7.47 -1.61 5.55
C SER A 5 7.48 -0.90 6.90
N GLN A 6 7.73 -1.61 8.02
CA GLN A 6 7.88 -0.98 9.33
C GLN A 6 9.18 -0.19 9.44
N VAL A 7 10.28 -0.73 8.92
CA VAL A 7 11.57 -0.02 8.88
C VAL A 7 11.49 1.20 7.97
N VAL A 8 10.86 1.08 6.79
CA VAL A 8 10.64 2.22 5.89
C VAL A 8 9.82 3.31 6.58
N LEU A 9 8.73 2.94 7.25
CA LEU A 9 7.90 3.92 7.98
C LEU A 9 8.69 4.65 9.07
N ASP A 10 9.49 3.92 9.86
CA ASP A 10 10.32 4.49 10.92
C ASP A 10 11.40 5.44 10.37
N ILE A 11 12.02 5.11 9.23
CA ILE A 11 12.98 6.01 8.58
C ILE A 11 12.27 7.26 8.06
N VAL A 12 11.14 7.10 7.36
CA VAL A 12 10.39 8.23 6.77
C VAL A 12 9.88 9.17 7.87
N SER A 13 9.36 8.64 8.98
CA SER A 13 8.83 9.46 10.09
C SER A 13 9.89 10.27 10.84
N ARG A 14 11.16 9.88 10.74
CA ARG A 14 12.29 10.62 11.33
C ARG A 14 12.77 11.77 10.46
N VAL A 15 12.42 11.76 9.16
CA VAL A 15 12.98 12.67 8.16
C VAL A 15 11.95 13.65 7.62
N LEU A 16 10.70 13.20 7.39
CA LEU A 16 9.63 14.02 6.86
C LEU A 16 8.68 14.48 7.97
N ALA A 17 8.10 15.67 7.81
CA ALA A 17 7.05 16.12 8.71
C ALA A 17 5.81 15.20 8.61
N PRO A 18 5.10 14.92 9.71
CA PRO A 18 3.96 13.99 9.71
C PRO A 18 2.82 14.33 8.73
N ASP A 19 2.68 15.59 8.34
CA ASP A 19 1.69 16.12 7.41
C ASP A 19 2.16 16.14 5.94
N ASP A 20 3.45 15.93 5.67
CA ASP A 20 4.03 15.86 4.32
C ASP A 20 3.80 14.51 3.62
N TYR A 21 3.41 13.47 4.36
CA TYR A 21 3.20 12.13 3.82
C TYR A 21 1.99 11.45 4.46
N MET A 22 1.57 10.35 3.83
CA MET A 22 0.50 9.52 4.35
C MET A 22 0.89 8.05 4.29
N VAL A 23 0.34 7.27 5.21
CA VAL A 23 0.55 5.82 5.26
C VAL A 23 -0.68 5.12 4.71
N ILE A 24 -0.50 4.33 3.66
CA ILE A 24 -1.58 3.55 3.05
C ILE A 24 -1.34 2.07 3.29
N PHE A 25 -2.29 1.41 3.96
CA PHE A 25 -2.37 -0.03 4.02
C PHE A 25 -3.27 -0.55 2.90
N THR A 26 -2.77 -1.44 2.05
CA THR A 26 -3.59 -2.09 1.02
C THR A 26 -4.14 -3.39 1.59
N ASP A 27 -5.41 -3.37 1.95
CA ASP A 27 -6.13 -4.51 2.50
C ASP A 27 -6.69 -5.35 1.35
N THR A 28 -6.08 -6.51 1.13
CA THR A 28 -6.52 -7.45 0.09
C THR A 28 -7.73 -8.28 0.48
N THR A 29 -8.21 -8.13 1.72
CA THR A 29 -9.20 -8.98 2.41
C THR A 29 -8.78 -10.44 2.57
N MET A 30 -7.52 -10.77 2.23
CA MET A 30 -6.91 -12.10 2.38
C MET A 30 -5.76 -12.09 3.39
N GLU A 31 -5.56 -10.98 4.10
CA GLU A 31 -4.48 -10.86 5.07
C GLU A 31 -4.76 -11.74 6.30
N ILE A 32 -3.70 -12.27 6.91
CA ILE A 32 -3.83 -13.03 8.15
C ILE A 32 -4.22 -12.10 9.33
N PRO A 33 -4.91 -12.60 10.37
CA PRO A 33 -5.33 -11.80 11.53
C PRO A 33 -4.21 -10.96 12.16
N PHE A 34 -3.01 -11.55 12.28
CA PHE A 34 -1.84 -10.87 12.81
C PHE A 34 -1.39 -9.66 11.99
N THR A 35 -1.59 -9.65 10.67
CA THR A 35 -1.30 -8.47 9.83
C THR A 35 -2.19 -7.30 10.24
N TYR A 36 -3.49 -7.54 10.45
CA TYR A 36 -4.41 -6.50 10.89
C TYR A 36 -4.07 -6.00 12.29
N GLU A 37 -3.71 -6.90 13.21
CA GLU A 37 -3.25 -6.51 14.54
C GLU A 37 -2.00 -5.63 14.48
N THR A 38 -1.01 -6.01 13.67
CA THR A 38 0.21 -5.22 13.46
C THR A 38 -0.14 -3.85 12.91
N VAL A 39 -0.95 -3.76 11.86
CA VAL A 39 -1.36 -2.47 11.27
C VAL A 39 -2.09 -1.60 12.30
N LYS A 40 -2.98 -2.18 13.11
CA LYS A 40 -3.70 -1.47 14.18
C LYS A 40 -2.73 -0.96 15.26
N LYS A 41 -1.79 -1.78 15.70
CA LYS A 41 -0.75 -1.41 16.67
C LYS A 41 0.14 -0.29 16.12
N THR A 42 0.65 -0.44 14.88
CA THR A 42 1.45 0.58 14.19
C THR A 42 0.68 1.90 14.12
N LYS A 43 -0.56 1.89 13.62
CA LYS A 43 -1.39 3.10 13.52
C LYS A 43 -1.53 3.78 14.88
N LYS A 44 -1.86 3.03 15.94
CA LYS A 44 -1.98 3.58 17.29
C LYS A 44 -0.67 4.23 17.75
N THR A 45 0.44 3.52 17.66
CA THR A 45 1.76 4.02 18.09
C THR A 45 2.13 5.32 17.39
N TYR A 46 2.01 5.34 16.06
CA TYR A 46 2.42 6.51 15.28
C TYR A 46 1.44 7.69 15.41
N GLN A 47 0.14 7.45 15.56
CA GLN A 47 -0.81 8.54 15.80
C GLN A 47 -0.68 9.14 17.21
N THR A 48 -0.24 8.35 18.20
CA THR A 48 0.09 8.89 19.53
C THR A 48 1.34 9.78 19.48
N ALA A 49 2.36 9.41 18.71
CA ALA A 49 3.58 10.21 18.56
C ALA A 49 3.40 11.40 17.60
N TYR A 50 2.59 11.22 16.55
CA TYR A 50 2.41 12.16 15.45
C TYR A 50 0.91 12.27 15.09
N PRO A 51 0.15 13.12 15.81
CA PRO A 51 -1.31 13.23 15.64
C PRO A 51 -1.75 13.60 14.22
N GLU A 52 -0.94 14.39 13.51
CA GLU A 52 -1.22 14.82 12.12
C GLU A 52 -0.99 13.72 11.08
N LEU A 53 -0.30 12.62 11.43
CA LEU A 53 0.02 11.56 10.47
C LEU A 53 -1.24 10.80 10.04
N LYS A 54 -1.54 10.88 8.74
CA LYS A 54 -2.75 10.27 8.17
C LYS A 54 -2.51 8.83 7.75
N PHE A 55 -3.35 7.93 8.27
CA PHE A 55 -3.40 6.52 7.89
C PHE A 55 -4.67 6.23 7.10
N TYR A 56 -4.52 5.62 5.94
CA TYR A 56 -5.61 5.17 5.09
C TYR A 56 -5.55 3.68 4.82
N THR A 57 -6.72 3.09 4.52
CA THR A 57 -6.82 1.70 4.07
C THR A 57 -7.41 1.69 2.66
N ALA A 58 -6.66 1.15 1.70
CA ALA A 58 -7.16 0.85 0.36
C ALA A 58 -7.73 -0.57 0.36
N ARG A 59 -9.05 -0.69 0.23
CA ARG A 59 -9.76 -1.98 0.18
C ARG A 59 -10.50 -2.12 -1.16
N PRO A 60 -10.54 -3.31 -1.79
CA PRO A 60 -11.40 -3.55 -2.93
C PRO A 60 -12.89 -3.38 -2.58
N PRO A 61 -13.77 -3.18 -3.57
CA PRO A 61 -15.19 -2.92 -3.33
C PRO A 61 -15.98 -4.13 -2.82
N ARG A 62 -15.42 -5.34 -2.92
CA ARG A 62 -15.96 -6.62 -2.45
C ARG A 62 -14.83 -7.43 -1.85
N ASP A 63 -15.18 -8.43 -1.05
CA ASP A 63 -14.19 -9.32 -0.45
C ASP A 63 -13.62 -10.29 -1.48
N ALA A 64 -12.39 -10.73 -1.27
CA ALA A 64 -11.69 -11.64 -2.17
C ALA A 64 -12.48 -12.92 -2.44
N LEU A 65 -13.19 -13.45 -1.44
CA LEU A 65 -14.04 -14.62 -1.59
C LEU A 65 -15.17 -14.39 -2.61
N GLU A 66 -15.82 -13.23 -2.60
CA GLU A 66 -16.85 -12.88 -3.58
C GLU A 66 -16.28 -12.77 -5.01
N PHE A 67 -15.03 -12.31 -5.14
CA PHE A 67 -14.35 -12.32 -6.42
C PHE A 67 -13.96 -13.73 -6.87
N TRP A 68 -13.66 -14.64 -5.94
CA TRP A 68 -13.38 -16.04 -6.26
C TRP A 68 -14.61 -16.76 -6.79
N GLU A 69 -15.79 -16.46 -6.25
CA GLU A 69 -17.05 -16.99 -6.76
C GLU A 69 -17.34 -16.52 -8.19
N GLN A 70 -16.95 -15.29 -8.54
CA GLN A 70 -17.20 -14.71 -9.86
C GLN A 70 -16.13 -15.05 -10.91
N PHE A 71 -14.85 -14.97 -10.55
CA PHE A 71 -13.72 -15.12 -11.47
C PHE A 71 -13.00 -16.46 -11.34
N GLY A 72 -13.35 -17.27 -10.35
CA GLY A 72 -12.57 -18.41 -9.91
C GLY A 72 -11.36 -18.01 -9.05
N PRO A 73 -10.76 -18.97 -8.33
CA PRO A 73 -9.57 -18.71 -7.53
C PRO A 73 -8.40 -18.25 -8.43
N PRO A 74 -7.60 -17.27 -7.99
CA PRO A 74 -6.49 -16.77 -8.77
C PRO A 74 -5.44 -17.87 -8.99
N SER A 75 -4.86 -17.91 -10.19
CA SER A 75 -3.86 -18.91 -10.55
C SER A 75 -2.61 -18.27 -11.17
N ARG A 76 -1.58 -19.09 -11.41
CA ARG A 76 -0.39 -18.64 -12.13
C ARG A 76 -0.69 -18.13 -13.54
N ILE A 77 -1.78 -18.61 -14.16
CA ILE A 77 -2.19 -18.22 -15.51
C ILE A 77 -3.15 -17.02 -15.42
N HIS A 78 -4.15 -17.10 -14.52
CA HIS A 78 -5.16 -16.06 -14.33
C HIS A 78 -4.85 -15.20 -13.09
N ARG A 79 -3.92 -14.24 -13.25
CA ARG A 79 -3.36 -13.40 -12.16
C ARG A 79 -4.16 -12.10 -11.92
N TRP A 80 -5.48 -12.20 -11.79
CA TRP A 80 -6.33 -11.02 -11.61
C TRP A 80 -6.19 -10.38 -10.21
N CYS A 81 -5.87 -11.17 -9.19
CA CYS A 81 -5.90 -10.74 -7.78
C CYS A 81 -4.99 -9.53 -7.49
N CYS A 82 -3.84 -9.41 -8.15
CA CYS A 82 -2.96 -8.26 -7.96
C CYS A 82 -3.58 -6.97 -8.51
N SER A 83 -4.25 -7.04 -9.66
CA SER A 83 -4.88 -5.87 -10.26
C SER A 83 -6.12 -5.46 -9.47
N VAL A 84 -6.96 -6.41 -9.08
CA VAL A 84 -8.26 -6.16 -8.43
C VAL A 84 -8.13 -5.89 -6.93
N CYS A 85 -7.29 -6.63 -6.22
CA CYS A 85 -7.20 -6.53 -4.75
C CYS A 85 -6.06 -5.61 -4.29
N LYS A 86 -5.07 -5.29 -5.15
CA LYS A 86 -3.92 -4.45 -4.77
C LYS A 86 -3.87 -3.13 -5.52
N THR A 87 -3.60 -3.19 -6.82
CA THR A 87 -3.27 -1.99 -7.62
C THR A 87 -4.47 -1.07 -7.82
N ALA A 88 -5.63 -1.59 -8.20
CA ALA A 88 -6.81 -0.76 -8.45
C ALA A 88 -7.37 -0.09 -7.17
N PRO A 89 -7.50 -0.78 -6.02
CA PRO A 89 -7.92 -0.15 -4.77
C PRO A 89 -7.00 0.99 -4.34
N PHE A 90 -5.68 0.77 -4.41
CA PHE A 90 -4.68 1.79 -4.10
C PHE A 90 -4.82 3.03 -4.99
N ALA A 91 -4.84 2.82 -6.33
CA ALA A 91 -4.94 3.92 -7.28
C ALA A 91 -6.25 4.72 -7.13
N ARG A 92 -7.37 4.02 -6.83
CA ARG A 92 -8.67 4.66 -6.54
C ARG A 92 -8.62 5.51 -5.29
N LEU A 93 -8.02 5.01 -4.22
CA LEU A 93 -7.86 5.75 -2.97
C LEU A 93 -7.00 7.00 -3.18
N VAL A 94 -5.84 6.87 -3.84
CA VAL A 94 -4.95 8.00 -4.13
C VAL A 94 -5.67 9.06 -4.97
N ARG A 95 -6.43 8.65 -6.00
CA ARG A 95 -7.23 9.58 -6.81
C ARG A 95 -8.31 10.27 -5.98
N LYS A 96 -8.99 9.54 -5.09
CA LYS A 96 -9.99 10.10 -4.19
C LYS A 96 -9.38 11.20 -3.30
N ILE A 97 -8.28 10.88 -2.60
CA ILE A 97 -7.59 11.83 -1.72
C ILE A 97 -7.09 13.05 -2.51
N HIS A 98 -6.54 12.84 -3.71
CA HIS A 98 -6.07 13.92 -4.58
C HIS A 98 -7.20 14.90 -4.94
N ASN A 99 -8.36 14.36 -5.34
CA ASN A 99 -9.52 15.18 -5.70
C ASN A 99 -10.14 15.88 -4.47
N GLU A 100 -10.17 15.21 -3.31
CA GLU A 100 -10.67 15.80 -2.05
C GLU A 100 -9.81 16.99 -1.60
N ASN A 101 -8.52 17.02 -1.93
CA ASN A 101 -7.65 18.16 -1.71
C ASN A 101 -7.78 19.26 -2.79
N GLY A 102 -8.78 19.18 -3.67
CA GLY A 102 -9.06 20.19 -4.69
C GLY A 102 -8.18 20.10 -5.95
N TYR A 103 -7.34 19.08 -6.08
CA TYR A 103 -6.49 18.89 -7.25
C TYR A 103 -7.24 18.16 -8.38
N GLY A 104 -7.14 18.68 -9.61
CA GLY A 104 -7.66 18.02 -10.81
C GLY A 104 -6.61 17.21 -11.57
N GLY A 105 -7.05 16.28 -12.43
CA GLY A 105 -6.16 15.50 -13.30
C GLY A 105 -5.62 14.21 -12.69
N GLN A 106 -4.51 13.70 -13.23
CA GLN A 106 -3.89 12.46 -12.77
C GLN A 106 -2.95 12.72 -11.59
N PRO A 107 -3.11 12.01 -10.45
CA PRO A 107 -2.22 12.15 -9.30
C PRO A 107 -0.78 11.81 -9.68
N LYS A 108 0.17 12.66 -9.28
CA LYS A 108 1.61 12.38 -9.33
C LYS A 108 2.08 12.09 -7.91
N VAL A 109 2.36 10.82 -7.62
CA VAL A 109 2.75 10.37 -6.29
C VAL A 109 4.11 9.69 -6.30
N SER A 110 4.87 9.89 -5.22
CA SER A 110 6.07 9.12 -4.90
C SER A 110 5.71 8.12 -3.82
N VAL A 111 6.10 6.85 -4.01
CA VAL A 111 5.80 5.77 -3.06
C VAL A 111 7.12 5.22 -2.53
N PHE A 112 7.24 5.13 -1.21
CA PHE A 112 8.35 4.46 -0.55
C PHE A 112 7.99 2.99 -0.33
N GLU A 113 8.77 2.08 -0.91
CA GLU A 113 8.55 0.63 -0.84
C GLU A 113 9.71 -0.07 -0.11
N GLY A 114 9.39 -1.12 0.64
CA GLY A 114 10.37 -1.94 1.38
C GLY A 114 10.95 -3.10 0.57
N ILE A 115 11.14 -2.95 -0.75
CA ILE A 115 11.70 -4.01 -1.61
C ILE A 115 13.22 -4.04 -1.45
N ARG A 116 13.78 -5.24 -1.23
CA ARG A 116 15.23 -5.44 -1.08
C ARG A 116 15.82 -6.23 -2.26
N SER A 117 17.06 -5.90 -2.61
CA SER A 117 17.75 -6.46 -3.76
C SER A 117 17.97 -7.98 -3.61
N GLU A 118 18.18 -8.41 -2.36
CA GLU A 118 18.49 -9.77 -1.94
C GLU A 118 17.27 -10.70 -1.97
N GLU A 119 16.07 -10.17 -2.24
CA GLU A 119 14.85 -10.98 -2.23
C GLU A 119 14.65 -11.81 -3.50
N SER A 120 15.30 -11.45 -4.62
CA SER A 120 15.32 -12.26 -5.84
C SER A 120 16.25 -11.67 -6.91
N ASN A 121 16.68 -12.49 -7.87
CA ASN A 121 17.41 -12.06 -9.07
C ASN A 121 16.67 -10.99 -9.91
N ARG A 122 15.34 -10.91 -9.78
CA ARG A 122 14.55 -9.87 -10.45
C ARG A 122 14.62 -8.55 -9.69
N ARG A 123 14.47 -8.60 -8.36
CA ARG A 123 14.51 -7.42 -7.48
C ARG A 123 15.91 -6.81 -7.38
N SER A 124 16.97 -7.61 -7.55
CA SER A 124 18.35 -7.09 -7.60
C SER A 124 18.61 -6.14 -8.77
N ARG A 125 17.79 -6.20 -9.83
CA ARG A 125 17.88 -5.32 -11.00
C ARG A 125 17.03 -4.05 -10.88
N TYR A 126 16.28 -3.88 -9.79
CA TYR A 126 15.43 -2.71 -9.61
C TYR A 126 16.28 -1.48 -9.31
N SER A 127 16.03 -0.39 -10.04
CA SER A 127 16.65 0.90 -9.73
C SER A 127 16.06 1.47 -8.44
N ARG A 128 16.90 2.13 -7.64
CA ARG A 128 16.46 2.76 -6.37
C ARG A 128 15.38 3.83 -6.55
N LYS A 129 15.36 4.49 -7.71
CA LYS A 129 14.31 5.41 -8.15
C LYS A 129 13.81 4.96 -9.52
N ALA A 130 12.50 4.89 -9.69
CA ALA A 130 11.88 4.52 -10.96
C ALA A 130 10.59 5.29 -11.17
N ARG A 131 10.33 5.70 -12.41
CA ARG A 131 9.12 6.46 -12.79
C ARG A 131 8.23 5.59 -13.67
N GLY A 132 6.92 5.63 -13.43
CA GLY A 132 5.95 4.87 -14.22
C GLY A 132 6.03 3.36 -14.03
N VAL A 133 6.69 2.89 -12.98
CA VAL A 133 6.72 1.47 -12.63
C VAL A 133 5.49 1.09 -11.81
N LYS A 134 5.04 -0.15 -11.95
CA LYS A 134 3.96 -0.70 -11.14
C LYS A 134 4.40 -0.80 -9.69
N HIS A 135 3.58 -0.26 -8.78
CA HIS A 135 3.69 -0.45 -7.34
C HIS A 135 3.17 -1.84 -6.93
N PHE A 136 3.79 -2.47 -5.93
CA PHE A 136 3.50 -3.86 -5.54
C PHE A 136 3.05 -4.04 -4.09
#